data_AF-A0A927AVR7-F1
#
_entry.id   AF-A0A927AVR7-F1
#
_cell.length_a   1.000
_cell.length_b   1.000
_cell.length_c   1.000
_cell.angle_alpha   90.00
_cell.angle_beta   90.00
_cell.angle_gamma   90.00
#
_symmetry.space_group_name_H-M   'P 1'
#
loop_
_entity.id
_entity.type
_entity.pdbx_description
1 polymer ?
#
loop_
_entity_poly.entity_id
_entity_poly.type
_entity_poly.pdbx_seq_one_letter_code
_entity_poly.pdbx_strand_id
1 'polypeptide(L)'
;MTITHDDIVTTVEKFIHKSSPEDRFSSFDYCYNYFRLTRPYDLTSDSEMSCLTLGFYLASWGMLRGSSFLLGKSAKYFQPTIEYIASLDRSVWTIDVDTYTDENIQKIITIYSGIKGTLIQNRQSDLTLITKVLLGVFGFMPAFDQHFCNTFRTIFRKENAGFRRINEKSLTLIKMFYAQYQSTIDELANSTFTTDFKSGLKTDINYPKAKIIDMYGFSARN
;
A
#
# COMPACT_ATOMS: atom_id res chain seq x y z
N MET A 1 -16.54 -15.75 -12.23
CA MET A 1 -16.77 -15.59 -10.79
C MET A 1 -17.47 -14.25 -10.66
N THR A 2 -18.73 -14.26 -10.26
CA THR A 2 -19.48 -13.04 -10.00
C THR A 2 -19.10 -12.62 -8.58
N ILE A 3 -18.45 -11.48 -8.42
CA ILE A 3 -18.12 -10.94 -7.11
C ILE A 3 -19.37 -10.20 -6.64
N THR A 4 -19.87 -10.55 -5.47
CA THR A 4 -21.01 -9.88 -4.85
C THR A 4 -20.52 -8.81 -3.87
N HIS A 5 -21.40 -7.88 -3.48
CA HIS A 5 -21.09 -6.90 -2.44
C HIS A 5 -20.74 -7.60 -1.11
N ASP A 6 -21.52 -8.61 -0.73
CA ASP A 6 -21.31 -9.41 0.48
C ASP A 6 -19.95 -10.13 0.50
N ASP A 7 -19.45 -10.56 -0.67
CA ASP A 7 -18.12 -11.17 -0.77
C ASP A 7 -17.02 -10.20 -0.37
N ILE A 8 -17.12 -8.92 -0.78
CA ILE A 8 -16.12 -7.90 -0.46
C ILE A 8 -16.16 -7.58 1.02
N VAL A 9 -17.35 -7.30 1.57
CA VAL A 9 -17.55 -6.97 2.99
C VAL A 9 -17.00 -8.09 3.87
N THR A 10 -17.48 -9.32 3.67
CA THR A 10 -17.08 -10.48 4.48
C THR A 10 -15.57 -10.72 4.41
N THR A 11 -14.97 -10.55 3.24
CA THR A 11 -13.53 -10.76 3.05
C THR A 11 -12.70 -9.69 3.78
N VAL A 12 -13.11 -8.43 3.69
CA VAL A 12 -12.41 -7.30 4.32
C VAL A 12 -12.57 -7.35 5.85
N GLU A 13 -13.78 -7.61 6.37
CA GLU A 13 -14.02 -7.76 7.80
C GLU A 13 -13.19 -8.88 8.42
N LYS A 14 -13.11 -10.04 7.76
CA LYS A 14 -12.24 -11.15 8.18
C LYS A 14 -10.76 -10.77 8.22
N PHE A 15 -10.31 -9.87 7.35
CA PHE A 15 -8.95 -9.34 7.41
C PHE A 15 -8.79 -8.40 8.60
N ILE A 16 -9.73 -7.47 8.80
CA ILE A 16 -9.70 -6.50 9.90
C ILE A 16 -9.69 -7.22 11.27
N HIS A 17 -10.47 -8.28 11.44
CA HIS A 17 -10.50 -9.08 12.67
C HIS A 17 -9.17 -9.75 13.04
N LYS A 18 -8.20 -9.83 12.12
CA LYS A 18 -6.84 -10.31 12.40
C LYS A 18 -5.92 -9.21 12.95
N SER A 19 -6.41 -7.98 13.11
CA SER A 19 -5.59 -6.81 13.44
C SER A 19 -5.81 -6.41 14.90
N SER A 20 -5.05 -7.00 15.82
CA SER A 20 -4.82 -6.42 17.15
C SER A 20 -3.60 -5.46 17.11
N PRO A 21 -3.42 -4.58 18.11
CA PRO A 21 -2.30 -3.63 18.11
C PRO A 21 -0.90 -4.26 17.96
N GLU A 22 -0.74 -5.52 18.40
CA GLU A 22 0.53 -6.26 18.33
C GLU A 22 0.65 -7.14 17.08
N ASP A 23 -0.43 -7.31 16.32
CA ASP A 23 -0.43 -8.10 15.10
C ASP A 23 0.26 -7.38 13.95
N ARG A 24 0.92 -8.17 13.09
CA ARG A 24 1.57 -7.68 11.86
C ARG A 24 0.65 -6.89 10.93
N PHE A 25 -0.67 -7.13 10.99
CA PHE A 25 -1.64 -6.44 10.15
C PHE A 25 -1.74 -4.94 10.50
N SER A 26 -1.59 -4.60 11.78
CA SER A 26 -1.55 -3.22 12.30
C SER A 26 -0.27 -2.47 11.93
N SER A 27 0.75 -3.14 11.39
CA SER A 27 1.94 -2.45 10.89
C SER A 27 1.64 -1.50 9.72
N PHE A 28 0.57 -1.73 8.95
CA PHE A 28 0.10 -0.75 7.96
C PHE A 28 -0.32 0.54 8.66
N ASP A 29 -1.16 0.44 9.69
CA ASP A 29 -1.71 1.59 10.43
C ASP A 29 -0.59 2.50 10.94
N TYR A 30 0.42 1.92 11.59
CA TYR A 30 1.51 2.69 12.18
C TYR A 30 2.38 3.37 11.11
N CYS A 31 2.68 2.66 10.01
CA CYS A 31 3.44 3.21 8.90
C CYS A 31 2.66 4.35 8.21
N TYR A 32 1.41 4.09 7.88
CA TYR A 32 0.53 5.03 7.19
C TYR A 32 0.28 6.27 8.04
N ASN A 33 -0.05 6.11 9.32
CA ASN A 33 -0.24 7.21 10.24
C ASN A 33 1.02 8.07 10.37
N TYR A 34 2.20 7.44 10.51
CA TYR A 34 3.47 8.16 10.60
C TYR A 34 3.72 9.04 9.37
N PHE A 35 3.71 8.47 8.15
CA PHE A 35 4.01 9.23 6.94
C PHE A 35 2.92 10.25 6.58
N ARG A 36 1.66 9.94 6.89
CA ARG A 36 0.54 10.86 6.66
C ARG A 36 0.60 12.08 7.58
N LEU A 37 0.96 11.90 8.85
CA LEU A 37 0.95 12.97 9.84
C LEU A 37 2.26 13.77 9.91
N THR A 38 3.39 13.14 9.56
CA THR A 38 4.72 13.78 9.63
C THR A 38 4.92 14.76 8.47
N ARG A 39 5.48 15.94 8.76
CA ARG A 39 5.77 16.95 7.72
C ARG A 39 7.03 16.57 6.95
N PRO A 40 7.17 17.00 5.68
CA PRO A 40 8.36 16.69 4.86
C PRO A 40 9.70 16.98 5.53
N TYR A 41 9.83 18.13 6.20
CA TYR A 41 11.06 18.49 6.93
C TYR A 41 11.36 17.50 8.06
N ASP A 42 10.33 17.06 8.79
CA ASP A 42 10.49 16.16 9.93
C ASP A 42 10.88 14.74 9.49
N LEU A 43 10.46 14.31 8.28
CA LEU A 43 10.87 13.04 7.69
C LEU A 43 12.39 12.96 7.45
N THR A 44 13.05 14.09 7.17
CA THR A 44 14.51 14.11 6.93
C THR A 44 15.30 14.52 8.16
N SER A 45 14.77 15.41 9.02
CA SER A 45 15.44 15.79 10.27
C SER A 45 15.53 14.63 11.26
N ASP A 46 14.52 13.74 11.29
CA ASP A 46 14.54 12.46 12.00
C ASP A 46 14.45 11.29 11.00
N SER A 47 15.44 11.25 10.10
CA SER A 47 15.53 10.20 9.08
C SER A 47 15.66 8.79 9.67
N GLU A 48 16.22 8.64 10.87
CA GLU A 48 16.33 7.35 11.55
C GLU A 48 14.94 6.79 11.88
N MET A 49 14.07 7.58 12.52
CA MET A 49 12.71 7.15 12.82
C MET A 49 11.90 6.83 11.56
N SER A 50 12.06 7.63 10.49
CA SER A 50 11.42 7.36 9.20
C SER A 50 11.88 6.03 8.59
N CYS A 51 13.20 5.78 8.62
CA CYS A 51 13.79 4.54 8.12
C CYS A 51 13.36 3.32 8.94
N LEU A 52 13.34 3.44 10.27
CA LEU A 52 12.89 2.37 11.17
C LEU A 52 11.42 2.05 10.95
N THR A 53 10.57 3.08 10.82
CA THR A 53 9.13 2.91 10.57
C THR A 53 8.88 2.16 9.27
N LEU A 54 9.50 2.61 8.16
CA LEU A 54 9.36 1.95 6.87
C LEU A 54 9.94 0.53 6.90
N GLY A 55 11.15 0.36 7.46
CA GLY A 55 11.84 -0.92 7.55
C GLY A 55 11.03 -1.95 8.34
N PHE A 56 10.46 -1.56 9.48
CA PHE A 56 9.65 -2.45 10.31
C PHE A 56 8.35 -2.86 9.61
N TYR A 57 7.66 -1.92 8.98
CA TYR A 57 6.48 -2.24 8.15
C TYR A 57 6.81 -3.26 7.06
N LEU A 58 7.90 -3.04 6.31
CA LEU A 58 8.33 -3.97 5.27
C LEU A 58 8.72 -5.34 5.84
N ALA A 59 9.32 -5.39 7.03
CA ALA A 59 9.65 -6.63 7.74
C ALA A 59 8.39 -7.40 8.16
N SER A 60 7.40 -6.72 8.75
CA SER A 60 6.08 -7.28 9.09
C SER A 60 5.37 -7.87 7.89
N TRP A 61 5.66 -7.38 6.67
CA TRP A 61 5.12 -7.90 5.42
C TRP A 61 6.08 -8.82 4.65
N GLY A 62 7.14 -9.29 5.31
CA GLY A 62 8.04 -10.35 4.85
C GLY A 62 9.07 -9.92 3.81
N MET A 63 9.35 -8.62 3.67
CA MET A 63 10.35 -8.14 2.70
C MET A 63 11.79 -8.33 3.16
N LEU A 64 12.02 -8.60 4.45
CA LEU A 64 13.36 -8.86 5.01
C LEU A 64 13.63 -10.36 5.26
N ARG A 65 12.74 -11.27 4.85
CA ARG A 65 12.89 -12.71 5.13
C ARG A 65 13.70 -13.45 4.07
N GLY A 66 14.31 -14.57 4.48
CA GLY A 66 14.94 -15.54 3.57
C GLY A 66 16.08 -14.93 2.75
N SER A 67 16.11 -15.20 1.44
CA SER A 67 17.15 -14.70 0.53
C SER A 67 16.89 -13.28 -0.01
N SER A 68 16.02 -12.49 0.64
CA SER A 68 15.81 -11.09 0.25
C SER A 68 17.11 -10.29 0.38
N PHE A 69 17.39 -9.45 -0.62
CA PHE A 69 18.56 -8.57 -0.58
C PHE A 69 18.52 -7.57 0.59
N LEU A 70 17.32 -7.28 1.11
CA LEU A 70 17.13 -6.41 2.27
C LEU A 70 17.58 -7.06 3.58
N LEU A 71 17.73 -8.39 3.65
CA LEU A 71 18.16 -9.07 4.89
C LEU A 71 19.55 -8.60 5.36
N GLY A 72 20.44 -8.25 4.42
CA GLY A 72 21.77 -7.72 4.73
C GLY A 72 21.84 -6.19 4.87
N LYS A 73 20.70 -5.49 4.97
CA LYS A 73 20.65 -4.03 5.00
C LYS A 73 20.18 -3.53 6.37
N SER A 74 20.81 -2.47 6.87
CA SER A 74 20.37 -1.76 8.09
C SER A 74 19.32 -0.70 7.76
N ALA A 75 18.68 -0.12 8.78
CA ALA A 75 17.69 0.95 8.62
C ALA A 75 18.21 2.11 7.76
N LYS A 76 19.49 2.49 7.89
CA LYS A 76 20.14 3.54 7.08
C LYS A 76 20.01 3.31 5.57
N TYR A 77 19.85 2.08 5.11
CA TYR A 77 19.65 1.76 3.69
C TYR A 77 18.41 2.44 3.08
N PHE A 78 17.39 2.71 3.89
CA PHE A 78 16.17 3.37 3.44
C PHE A 78 16.31 4.89 3.29
N GLN A 79 17.40 5.50 3.78
CA GLN A 79 17.57 6.96 3.83
C GLN A 79 17.34 7.65 2.46
N PRO A 80 17.93 7.20 1.33
CA PRO A 80 17.68 7.83 0.03
C PRO A 80 16.20 7.76 -0.40
N THR A 81 15.49 6.72 0.04
CA THR A 81 14.05 6.58 -0.24
C THR A 81 13.23 7.54 0.61
N ILE A 82 13.61 7.76 1.88
CA ILE A 82 12.98 8.76 2.75
C ILE A 82 13.20 10.18 2.20
N GLU A 83 14.41 10.50 1.75
CA GLU A 83 14.73 11.78 1.11
C GLU A 83 13.88 12.02 -0.14
N TYR A 84 13.70 10.99 -0.98
CA TYR A 84 12.80 11.07 -2.13
C TYR A 84 11.35 11.29 -1.72
N ILE A 85 10.83 10.53 -0.75
CA ILE A 85 9.45 10.67 -0.25
C ILE A 85 9.23 12.09 0.31
N ALA A 86 10.18 12.63 1.07
CA ALA A 86 10.10 13.97 1.65
C ALA A 86 10.16 15.07 0.59
N SER A 87 10.74 14.81 -0.59
CA SER A 87 10.77 15.77 -1.70
C SER A 87 9.44 15.90 -2.46
N LEU A 88 8.50 14.96 -2.26
CA LEU A 88 7.22 14.94 -2.94
C LEU A 88 6.27 16.00 -2.40
N ASP A 89 5.46 16.57 -3.30
CA ASP A 89 4.39 17.50 -2.91
C ASP A 89 3.34 16.81 -2.04
N ARG A 90 2.80 17.53 -1.05
CA ARG A 90 1.83 16.96 -0.10
C ARG A 90 0.49 16.57 -0.74
N SER A 91 0.14 17.11 -1.90
CA SER A 91 -1.02 16.67 -2.69
C SER A 91 -0.93 15.19 -3.10
N VAL A 92 0.26 14.57 -3.09
CA VAL A 92 0.41 13.13 -3.35
C VAL A 92 -0.37 12.29 -2.34
N TRP A 93 -0.46 12.72 -1.08
CA TRP A 93 -1.21 12.01 -0.03
C TRP A 93 -2.74 12.17 -0.15
N THR A 94 -3.23 13.02 -1.06
CA THR A 94 -4.67 13.15 -1.34
C THR A 94 -5.13 12.25 -2.48
N ILE A 95 -4.21 11.55 -3.15
CA ILE A 95 -4.54 10.60 -4.20
C ILE A 95 -5.07 9.31 -3.56
N ASP A 96 -6.18 8.82 -4.10
CA ASP A 96 -6.75 7.50 -3.83
C ASP A 96 -7.47 7.01 -5.11
N VAL A 97 -7.99 5.78 -5.12
CA VAL A 97 -8.49 5.11 -6.34
C VAL A 97 -9.64 5.82 -7.05
N ASP A 98 -10.46 6.60 -6.34
CA ASP A 98 -11.49 7.47 -6.91
C ASP A 98 -10.90 8.61 -7.74
N THR A 99 -9.69 9.05 -7.39
CA THR A 99 -8.96 10.13 -8.05
C THR A 99 -7.90 9.63 -9.04
N TYR A 100 -7.95 8.37 -9.49
CA TYR A 100 -7.09 7.84 -10.55
C TYR A 100 -7.43 8.46 -11.93
N THR A 101 -7.19 9.76 -12.09
CA THR A 101 -7.19 10.46 -13.38
C THR A 101 -5.95 10.08 -14.17
N ASP A 102 -5.91 10.39 -15.47
CA ASP A 102 -4.73 10.14 -16.29
C ASP A 102 -3.48 10.82 -15.71
N GLU A 103 -3.62 12.05 -15.19
CA GLU A 103 -2.55 12.78 -14.51
C GLU A 103 -2.06 12.04 -13.26
N ASN A 104 -2.98 11.63 -12.37
CA ASN A 104 -2.59 10.94 -11.13
C ASN A 104 -2.03 9.54 -11.40
N ILE A 105 -2.50 8.86 -12.44
CA ILE A 105 -1.92 7.59 -12.90
C ILE A 105 -0.46 7.79 -13.32
N GLN A 106 -0.15 8.82 -14.11
CA GLN A 106 1.25 9.12 -14.46
C GLN A 106 2.06 9.47 -13.22
N LYS A 107 1.50 10.28 -12.32
CA LYS A 107 2.15 10.65 -11.04
C LYS A 107 2.51 9.41 -10.21
N ILE A 108 1.60 8.45 -10.08
CA ILE A 108 1.86 7.17 -9.39
C ILE A 108 3.00 6.39 -10.07
N ILE A 109 3.01 6.31 -11.40
CA ILE A 109 4.06 5.61 -12.16
C ILE A 109 5.43 6.29 -11.98
N THR A 110 5.47 7.62 -11.97
CA THR A 110 6.68 8.40 -11.70
C THR A 110 7.19 8.15 -10.28
N ILE A 111 6.30 8.19 -9.27
CA ILE A 111 6.67 7.93 -7.87
C ILE A 111 7.19 6.50 -7.69
N TYR A 112 6.52 5.52 -8.30
CA TYR A 112 7.00 4.13 -8.33
C TYR A 112 8.44 4.06 -8.86
N SER A 113 8.71 4.74 -9.98
CA SER A 113 10.02 4.73 -10.62
C SER A 113 11.08 5.42 -9.76
N GLY A 114 10.74 6.52 -9.09
CA GLY A 114 11.62 7.22 -8.17
C GLY A 114 12.01 6.37 -6.96
N ILE A 115 11.02 5.78 -6.26
CA ILE A 115 11.27 4.89 -5.12
C ILE A 115 12.07 3.66 -5.56
N LYS A 116 11.78 3.11 -6.74
CA LYS A 116 12.57 2.01 -7.30
C LYS A 116 14.03 2.41 -7.49
N GLY A 117 14.28 3.60 -8.02
CA GLY A 117 15.63 4.14 -8.24
C GLY A 117 16.42 4.35 -6.96
N THR A 118 15.75 4.66 -5.85
CA THR A 118 16.41 4.88 -4.55
C THR A 118 16.58 3.61 -3.72
N LEU A 119 15.67 2.63 -3.88
CA LEU A 119 15.61 1.45 -3.01
C LEU A 119 16.23 0.19 -3.61
N ILE A 120 16.26 0.07 -4.95
CA ILE A 120 16.69 -1.16 -5.62
C ILE A 120 17.94 -0.89 -6.44
N GLN A 121 19.03 -1.53 -6.02
CA GLN A 121 20.27 -1.59 -6.78
C GLN A 121 20.30 -2.90 -7.57
N ASN A 122 20.65 -2.87 -8.86
CA ASN A 122 20.97 -4.05 -9.70
C ASN A 122 19.82 -4.99 -10.13
N ARG A 123 18.74 -4.45 -10.72
CA ARG A 123 17.69 -5.22 -11.45
C ARG A 123 16.98 -6.32 -10.65
N GLN A 124 16.97 -6.24 -9.33
CA GLN A 124 16.24 -7.18 -8.48
C GLN A 124 14.72 -6.97 -8.59
N SER A 125 13.96 -8.02 -8.27
CA SER A 125 12.48 -7.99 -8.32
C SER A 125 11.95 -6.84 -7.47
N ASP A 126 11.23 -5.93 -8.13
CA ASP A 126 10.87 -4.62 -7.63
C ASP A 126 9.39 -4.49 -7.25
N LEU A 127 8.52 -5.20 -7.96
CA LEU A 127 7.09 -4.95 -7.91
C LEU A 127 6.52 -5.00 -6.49
N THR A 128 6.63 -6.14 -5.80
CA THR A 128 6.02 -6.33 -4.47
C THR A 128 6.62 -5.39 -3.42
N LEU A 129 7.94 -5.18 -3.46
CA LEU A 129 8.61 -4.32 -2.49
C LEU A 129 8.16 -2.87 -2.66
N ILE A 130 8.27 -2.33 -3.88
CA ILE A 130 7.94 -0.94 -4.15
C ILE A 130 6.44 -0.69 -3.95
N THR A 131 5.58 -1.61 -4.38
CA THR A 131 4.13 -1.48 -4.14
C THR A 131 3.76 -1.52 -2.66
N LYS A 132 4.51 -2.27 -1.83
CA LYS A 132 4.35 -2.19 -0.37
C LYS A 132 4.79 -0.84 0.19
N VAL A 133 5.91 -0.27 -0.26
CA VAL A 133 6.29 1.09 0.13
C VAL A 133 5.17 2.07 -0.20
N LEU A 134 4.64 1.99 -1.43
CA LEU A 134 3.55 2.85 -1.88
C LEU A 134 2.29 2.71 -1.03
N LEU A 135 1.91 1.47 -0.69
CA LEU A 135 0.80 1.20 0.21
C LEU A 135 1.06 1.77 1.61
N GLY A 136 2.19 1.43 2.24
CA GLY A 136 2.49 1.82 3.61
C GLY A 136 2.67 3.33 3.80
N VAL A 137 3.25 4.03 2.82
CA VAL A 137 3.57 5.46 2.93
C VAL A 137 2.39 6.35 2.51
N PHE A 138 1.76 6.04 1.37
CA PHE A 138 0.72 6.89 0.77
C PHE A 138 -0.67 6.30 0.87
N GLY A 139 -0.80 4.99 1.05
CA GLY A 139 -2.10 4.33 1.15
C GLY A 139 -2.88 4.25 -0.16
N PHE A 140 -2.34 4.81 -1.24
CA PHE A 140 -3.09 5.06 -2.48
C PHE A 140 -3.07 3.92 -3.49
N MET A 141 -2.39 2.80 -3.20
CA MET A 141 -2.12 1.76 -4.19
C MET A 141 -1.92 0.40 -3.50
N PRO A 142 -2.62 -0.67 -3.93
CA PRO A 142 -2.50 -1.99 -3.31
C PRO A 142 -1.11 -2.62 -3.44
N ALA A 143 -0.71 -3.48 -2.51
CA ALA A 143 0.53 -4.22 -2.66
C ALA A 143 0.37 -5.28 -3.75
N PHE A 144 1.18 -5.23 -4.81
CA PHE A 144 1.17 -6.22 -5.90
C PHE A 144 1.97 -7.47 -5.47
N ASP A 145 1.58 -8.07 -4.35
CA ASP A 145 2.08 -9.37 -3.94
C ASP A 145 1.40 -10.52 -4.70
N GLN A 146 1.82 -11.75 -4.40
CA GLN A 146 1.31 -12.92 -5.11
C GLN A 146 -0.20 -13.12 -4.91
N HIS A 147 -0.73 -12.83 -3.72
CA HIS A 147 -2.15 -13.00 -3.42
C HIS A 147 -2.97 -11.97 -4.20
N PHE A 148 -2.64 -10.68 -4.05
CA PHE A 148 -3.31 -9.60 -4.77
C PHE A 148 -3.30 -9.84 -6.28
N CYS A 149 -2.12 -10.11 -6.84
CA CYS A 149 -1.98 -10.30 -8.27
C CYS A 149 -2.74 -11.54 -8.77
N ASN A 150 -2.76 -12.65 -8.02
CA ASN A 150 -3.53 -13.83 -8.40
C ASN A 150 -5.04 -13.57 -8.43
N THR A 151 -5.53 -12.84 -7.42
CA THR A 151 -6.92 -12.39 -7.34
C THR A 151 -7.27 -11.53 -8.54
N PHE A 152 -6.58 -10.42 -8.72
CA PHE A 152 -6.90 -9.44 -9.76
C PHE A 152 -6.67 -9.96 -11.18
N ARG A 153 -5.69 -10.84 -11.42
CA ARG A 153 -5.54 -11.51 -12.74
C ARG A 153 -6.73 -12.39 -13.09
N THR A 154 -7.41 -12.95 -12.11
CA THR A 154 -8.55 -13.81 -12.41
C THR A 154 -9.84 -13.03 -12.53
N ILE A 155 -10.00 -11.95 -11.75
CA ILE A 155 -11.08 -10.98 -11.94
C ILE A 155 -11.00 -10.43 -13.37
N PHE A 156 -9.81 -9.98 -13.77
CA PHE A 156 -9.55 -9.37 -15.07
C PHE A 156 -8.88 -10.32 -16.06
N ARG A 157 -9.33 -11.58 -16.10
CA ARG A 157 -8.74 -12.62 -16.95
C ARG A 157 -8.88 -12.29 -18.43
N LYS A 158 -9.97 -11.63 -18.84
CA LYS A 158 -10.26 -11.30 -20.24
C LYS A 158 -9.40 -10.14 -20.74
N GLU A 159 -9.03 -9.24 -19.84
CA GLU A 159 -8.32 -8.01 -20.11
C GLU A 159 -6.81 -8.24 -20.25
N ASN A 160 -6.29 -9.41 -19.83
CA ASN A 160 -4.89 -9.82 -19.95
C ASN A 160 -3.90 -8.75 -19.45
N ALA A 161 -4.18 -8.14 -18.30
CA ALA A 161 -3.34 -7.09 -17.73
C ALA A 161 -2.09 -7.62 -17.02
N GLY A 162 -2.04 -8.92 -16.76
CA GLY A 162 -0.88 -9.60 -16.19
C GLY A 162 -0.59 -9.27 -14.72
N PHE A 163 -0.95 -8.10 -14.18
CA PHE A 163 -0.58 -7.61 -12.84
C PHE A 163 0.85 -8.07 -12.46
N ARG A 164 1.80 -7.78 -13.36
CA ARG A 164 3.24 -8.11 -13.23
C ARG A 164 4.12 -6.86 -13.21
N ARG A 165 3.52 -5.69 -13.41
CA ARG A 165 4.15 -4.38 -13.45
C ARG A 165 3.09 -3.34 -13.16
N ILE A 166 3.52 -2.20 -12.64
CA ILE A 166 2.70 -1.00 -12.58
C ILE A 166 2.74 -0.32 -13.95
N ASN A 167 1.57 -0.08 -14.51
CA ASN A 167 1.34 0.67 -15.74
C ASN A 167 -0.09 1.21 -15.76
N GLU A 168 -0.39 2.09 -16.71
CA GLU A 168 -1.72 2.66 -16.91
C GLU A 168 -2.81 1.60 -16.88
N LYS A 169 -2.68 0.55 -17.70
CA LYS A 169 -3.67 -0.54 -17.77
C LYS A 169 -3.96 -1.18 -16.41
N SER A 170 -2.94 -1.48 -15.60
CA SER A 170 -3.14 -2.07 -14.27
C SER A 170 -3.86 -1.12 -13.31
N LEU A 171 -3.55 0.18 -13.38
CA LEU A 171 -4.18 1.20 -12.53
C LEU A 171 -5.62 1.50 -12.99
N THR A 172 -5.87 1.55 -14.29
CA THR A 172 -7.22 1.65 -14.87
C THR A 172 -8.10 0.49 -14.43
N LEU A 173 -7.60 -0.75 -14.40
CA LEU A 173 -8.39 -1.89 -13.94
C LEU A 173 -8.68 -1.84 -12.44
N ILE A 174 -7.77 -1.33 -11.61
CA ILE A 174 -8.05 -1.08 -10.19
C ILE A 174 -9.14 -0.02 -10.05
N LYS A 175 -9.08 1.07 -10.83
CA LYS A 175 -10.13 2.08 -10.88
C LYS A 175 -11.47 1.50 -11.35
N MET A 176 -11.46 0.61 -12.34
CA MET A 176 -12.68 -0.07 -12.80
C MET A 176 -13.27 -0.98 -11.72
N PHE A 177 -12.42 -1.72 -10.99
CA PHE A 177 -12.87 -2.50 -9.83
C PHE A 177 -13.53 -1.60 -8.79
N TYR A 178 -12.87 -0.47 -8.47
CA TYR A 178 -13.43 0.52 -7.56
C TYR A 178 -14.79 1.04 -8.04
N ALA A 179 -14.89 1.51 -9.28
CA ALA A 179 -16.13 2.06 -9.84
C ALA A 179 -17.29 1.05 -9.84
N GLN A 180 -16.99 -0.24 -10.03
CA GLN A 180 -17.99 -1.30 -10.00
C GLN A 180 -18.55 -1.54 -8.58
N TYR A 181 -17.73 -1.39 -7.54
CA TYR A 181 -18.10 -1.67 -6.14
C TYR A 181 -17.98 -0.43 -5.25
N GLN A 182 -18.22 0.75 -5.83
CA GLN A 182 -17.91 2.03 -5.20
C GLN A 182 -18.59 2.18 -3.84
N SER A 183 -19.91 1.96 -3.77
CA SER A 183 -20.67 2.12 -2.52
C SER A 183 -20.09 1.28 -1.38
N THR A 184 -19.80 0.01 -1.64
CA THR A 184 -19.23 -0.91 -0.64
C THR A 184 -17.82 -0.53 -0.24
N ILE A 185 -16.96 -0.15 -1.19
CA ILE A 185 -15.57 0.23 -0.88
C ILE A 185 -15.55 1.55 -0.10
N ASP A 186 -16.38 2.53 -0.48
CA ASP A 186 -16.51 3.81 0.21
C ASP A 186 -17.03 3.62 1.63
N GLU A 187 -18.05 2.78 1.83
CA GLU A 187 -18.59 2.46 3.15
C GLU A 187 -17.54 1.79 4.05
N LEU A 188 -16.83 0.78 3.55
CA LEU A 188 -15.77 0.10 4.30
C LEU A 188 -14.61 1.06 4.63
N ALA A 189 -14.20 1.91 3.69
CA ALA A 189 -13.16 2.92 3.92
C ALA A 189 -13.57 3.91 5.01
N ASN A 190 -14.79 4.45 4.94
CA ASN A 190 -15.31 5.45 5.87
C ASN A 190 -15.66 4.90 7.26
N SER A 191 -15.88 3.59 7.39
CA SER A 191 -16.17 2.93 8.68
C SER A 191 -14.95 2.26 9.32
N THR A 192 -13.85 2.11 8.58
CA THR A 192 -12.63 1.48 9.09
C THR A 192 -11.57 2.52 9.43
N PHE A 193 -11.11 2.50 10.68
CA PHE A 193 -10.11 3.43 11.20
C PHE A 193 -8.78 2.72 11.49
N THR A 194 -7.68 3.45 11.29
CA THR A 194 -6.35 3.00 11.69
C THR A 194 -6.23 2.98 13.21
N THR A 195 -5.22 2.27 13.69
CA THR A 195 -4.91 2.10 15.10
C THR A 195 -3.75 3.02 15.50
N ASP A 196 -3.89 3.71 16.63
CA ASP A 196 -2.83 4.53 17.21
C ASP A 196 -1.79 3.64 17.91
N PHE A 197 -0.51 3.93 17.66
CA PHE A 197 0.60 3.15 18.20
C PHE A 197 0.70 3.26 19.73
N LYS A 198 0.42 4.43 20.31
CA LYS A 198 0.64 4.68 21.75
C LYS A 198 -0.47 4.09 22.61
N SER A 199 -1.72 4.25 22.19
CA SER A 199 -2.89 3.84 22.95
C SER A 199 -3.44 2.47 22.54
N GLY A 200 -3.12 1.98 21.33
CA GLY A 200 -3.74 0.79 20.76
C GLY A 200 -5.21 0.96 20.39
N LEU A 201 -5.75 2.18 20.49
CA LEU A 201 -7.13 2.51 20.16
C LEU A 201 -7.24 2.98 18.70
N LYS A 202 -8.49 3.03 18.20
CA LYS A 202 -8.75 3.57 16.86
C LYS A 202 -8.51 5.08 16.82
N THR A 203 -7.97 5.54 15.70
CA THR A 203 -7.76 6.95 15.38
C THR A 203 -8.95 7.52 14.60
N ASP A 204 -8.91 8.82 14.27
CA ASP A 204 -9.85 9.44 13.34
C ASP A 204 -9.38 9.36 11.87
N ILE A 205 -8.35 8.57 11.58
CA ILE A 205 -7.82 8.35 10.23
C ILE A 205 -8.48 7.11 9.65
N ASN A 206 -9.32 7.34 8.65
CA ASN A 206 -9.91 6.27 7.86
C ASN A 206 -8.91 5.53 6.99
N TYR A 207 -9.21 4.28 6.67
CA TYR A 207 -8.48 3.56 5.65
C TYR A 207 -8.72 4.17 4.26
N PRO A 208 -7.67 4.31 3.44
CA PRO A 208 -7.85 4.68 2.05
C PRO A 208 -8.55 3.54 1.29
N LYS A 209 -9.30 3.89 0.25
CA LYS A 209 -10.06 2.95 -0.57
C LYS A 209 -9.14 1.93 -1.23
N ALA A 210 -7.94 2.35 -1.64
CA ALA A 210 -6.93 1.41 -2.16
C ALA A 210 -6.49 0.37 -1.10
N LYS A 211 -6.52 0.69 0.20
CA LYS A 211 -6.25 -0.28 1.27
C LYS A 211 -7.39 -1.29 1.42
N ILE A 212 -8.64 -0.88 1.27
CA ILE A 212 -9.78 -1.82 1.26
C ILE A 212 -9.64 -2.80 0.08
N ILE A 213 -9.27 -2.29 -1.09
CA ILE A 213 -9.02 -3.10 -2.29
C ILE A 213 -7.82 -4.05 -2.09
N ASP A 214 -6.75 -3.60 -1.43
CA ASP A 214 -5.60 -4.42 -1.03
C ASP A 214 -6.02 -5.60 -0.13
N MET A 215 -6.82 -5.33 0.90
CA MET A 215 -7.32 -6.35 1.83
C MET A 215 -8.14 -7.42 1.11
N TYR A 216 -9.05 -7.00 0.22
CA TYR A 216 -9.83 -7.90 -0.61
C TYR A 216 -8.92 -8.72 -1.52
N GLY A 217 -8.04 -8.06 -2.28
CA GLY A 217 -7.12 -8.73 -3.21
C GLY A 217 -6.22 -9.75 -2.53
N PHE A 218 -5.75 -9.45 -1.32
CA PHE A 218 -4.93 -10.34 -0.51
C PHE A 218 -5.70 -11.57 0.02
N SER A 219 -6.99 -11.43 0.31
CA SER A 219 -7.75 -12.42 1.08
C SER A 219 -8.77 -13.22 0.28
N ALA A 220 -9.26 -12.72 -0.85
CA ALA A 220 -10.39 -13.30 -1.60
C ALA A 220 -10.12 -14.71 -2.20
N ARG A 221 -8.91 -15.27 -2.03
CA ARG A 221 -8.46 -16.51 -2.68
C ARG A 221 -7.55 -17.41 -1.84
N ASN A 222 -7.61 -17.28 -0.52
CA ASN A 222 -7.08 -18.30 0.38
C ASN A 222 -8.25 -19.11 0.96
#